data_AF-Q8S9N3-F1
#
_entry.id   AF-Q8S9N3-F1
#
_cell.length_a   1.000
_cell.length_b   1.000
_cell.length_c   1.000
_cell.angle_alpha   90.00
_cell.angle_beta   90.00
_cell.angle_gamma   90.00
#
_symmetry.space_group_name_H-M   'P 1'
#
loop_
_entity.id
_entity.type
_entity.pdbx_description
1 polymer ?
#
loop_
_entity_poly.entity_id
_entity_poly.type
_entity_poly.pdbx_seq_one_letter_code
_entity_poly.pdbx_strand_id
1 'polypeptide(L)' 'KPSPLPRRRRRGRGKRKPAKMKTILASETMEIPEGVTVQVAAKVVTVEGPRGKLTRNFKHLNLDFQLLEGGR' A
#
# COMPACT_ATOMS: atom_id res chain seq x y z
N LYS A 1 -3.05 -10.54 -68.54
CA LYS A 1 -2.68 -10.74 -67.13
C LYS A 1 -2.06 -9.45 -66.60
N PRO A 2 -2.71 -8.70 -65.69
CA PRO A 2 -2.11 -7.53 -65.05
C PRO A 2 -1.22 -7.93 -63.85
N SER A 3 -0.18 -7.15 -63.58
CA SER A 3 0.81 -7.37 -62.53
C SER A 3 0.22 -7.19 -61.11
N PRO A 4 0.69 -7.94 -60.10
CA PRO A 4 0.13 -7.84 -58.75
C PRO A 4 0.64 -6.58 -58.05
N LEU A 5 -0.28 -5.81 -57.47
CA LEU A 5 0.05 -4.67 -56.61
C LEU A 5 0.75 -5.14 -55.32
N PRO A 6 1.75 -4.38 -54.81
CA PRO A 6 2.46 -4.76 -53.61
C PRO A 6 1.58 -4.56 -52.37
N ARG A 7 1.18 -5.66 -51.73
CA ARG A 7 0.56 -5.63 -50.40
C ARG A 7 1.59 -5.31 -49.34
N ARG A 8 1.84 -4.02 -49.09
CA ARG A 8 2.70 -3.60 -47.96
C ARG A 8 1.90 -3.66 -46.65
N ARG A 9 1.76 -4.86 -46.08
CA ARG A 9 1.37 -5.04 -44.68
C ARG A 9 2.62 -5.09 -43.81
N ARG A 10 2.87 -4.06 -43.00
CA ARG A 10 3.32 -4.26 -41.61
C ARG A 10 2.65 -3.26 -40.69
N ARG A 11 2.10 -3.84 -39.62
CA ARG A 11 1.16 -3.30 -38.65
C ARG A 11 1.76 -2.12 -37.88
N GLY A 12 0.89 -1.21 -37.44
CA GLY A 12 1.24 0.03 -36.75
C GLY A 12 2.22 -0.17 -35.61
N ARG A 13 3.11 0.81 -35.41
CA ARG A 13 3.97 0.91 -34.24
C ARG A 13 3.05 1.00 -33.01
N GLY A 14 3.00 -0.08 -32.24
CA GLY A 14 2.04 -0.25 -31.15
C GLY A 14 2.11 0.89 -30.14
N LYS A 15 0.95 1.37 -29.70
CA LYS A 15 0.84 2.35 -28.61
C LYS A 15 1.55 1.79 -27.37
N ARG A 16 2.61 2.45 -26.89
CA ARG A 16 3.22 2.12 -25.59
C ARG A 16 2.15 2.35 -24.52
N LYS A 17 1.81 1.32 -23.76
CA LYS A 17 0.91 1.45 -22.61
C LYS A 17 1.57 2.42 -21.60
N PRO A 18 0.82 3.38 -21.02
CA PRO A 18 1.35 4.25 -19.98
C PRO A 18 1.83 3.38 -18.82
N ALA A 19 3.01 3.67 -18.27
CA ALA A 19 3.49 2.98 -17.09
C ALA A 19 2.55 3.34 -15.92
N LYS A 20 1.81 2.35 -15.44
CA LYS A 20 0.87 2.47 -14.31
C LYS A 20 1.67 2.54 -13.00
N MET A 21 1.11 3.26 -12.02
CA MET A 21 1.68 3.49 -10.68
C MET A 21 2.28 2.21 -10.08
N LYS A 22 3.45 2.36 -9.46
CA LYS A 22 4.20 1.29 -8.79
C LYS A 22 4.60 1.76 -7.40
N THR A 23 3.76 1.47 -6.41
CA THR A 23 4.20 1.58 -5.01
C THR A 23 4.67 0.20 -4.58
N ILE A 24 5.98 0.04 -4.49
CA ILE A 24 6.64 -1.23 -4.13
C ILE A 24 6.63 -1.48 -2.62
N LEU A 25 6.70 -0.41 -1.84
CA LEU A 25 6.61 -0.40 -0.38
C LEU A 25 6.03 0.95 0.04
N ALA A 26 5.13 0.96 1.02
CA ALA A 26 4.64 2.15 1.67
C ALA A 26 4.69 1.91 3.18
N SER A 27 5.43 2.76 3.89
CA SER A 27 5.55 2.76 5.35
C SER A 27 5.21 4.17 5.85
N GLU A 28 4.43 4.25 6.91
CA GLU A 28 4.06 5.50 7.55
C GLU A 28 4.35 5.39 9.04
N THR A 29 4.90 6.46 9.61
CA THR A 29 5.21 6.58 11.03
C THR A 29 4.35 7.66 11.64
N MET A 30 3.80 7.41 12.82
CA MET A 30 2.99 8.38 13.55
C MET A 30 3.53 8.52 14.98
N GLU A 31 3.56 9.75 15.48
CA GLU A 31 3.94 10.03 16.85
C GLU A 31 2.77 9.75 17.81
N ILE A 32 3.06 9.11 18.93
CA ILE A 32 2.07 8.82 19.97
C ILE A 32 2.01 10.02 20.92
N PRO A 33 0.84 10.68 21.07
CA PRO A 33 0.72 11.85 21.95
C PRO A 33 0.79 11.47 23.44
N GLU A 34 1.06 12.46 24.29
CA GLU A 34 1.16 12.25 25.74
C GLU A 34 -0.14 11.74 26.35
N GLY A 35 -0.01 10.84 27.34
CA GLY A 35 -1.16 10.22 28.02
C GLY A 35 -1.90 9.18 27.18
N VAL A 36 -1.31 8.75 26.05
CA VAL A 36 -1.80 7.66 25.22
C VAL A 36 -0.82 6.48 25.25
N THR A 37 -1.33 5.29 25.53
CA THR A 37 -0.59 4.03 25.54
C THR A 37 -1.06 3.16 24.39
N VAL A 38 -0.12 2.64 23.60
CA VAL A 38 -0.42 1.82 22.42
C VAL A 38 0.21 0.44 22.60
N GLN A 39 -0.61 -0.60 22.53
CA GLN A 39 -0.19 -1.99 22.56
C GLN A 39 -0.51 -2.65 21.23
N VAL A 40 0.46 -3.35 20.65
CA VAL A 40 0.30 -4.07 19.38
C VAL A 40 0.60 -5.54 19.61
N ALA A 41 -0.40 -6.40 19.40
CA ALA A 41 -0.27 -7.86 19.53
C ALA A 41 -0.94 -8.56 18.34
N ALA A 42 -0.16 -9.32 17.56
CA ALA A 42 -0.68 -10.11 16.43
C ALA A 42 -1.63 -9.33 15.48
N LYS A 43 -1.24 -8.09 15.11
CA LYS A 43 -2.03 -7.13 14.29
C LYS A 43 -3.36 -6.68 14.92
N VAL A 44 -3.52 -6.88 16.22
CA VAL A 44 -4.56 -6.26 17.02
C VAL A 44 -3.91 -5.09 17.75
N VAL A 45 -4.42 -3.89 17.48
CA VAL A 45 -3.93 -2.66 18.10
C VAL A 45 -4.91 -2.25 19.18
N THR A 46 -4.38 -1.99 20.36
CA THR A 46 -5.11 -1.45 21.51
C THR A 46 -4.53 -0.10 21.86
N VAL A 47 -5.39 0.92 21.93
CA VAL A 47 -5.02 2.29 22.28
C VAL A 47 -5.79 2.66 23.53
N GLU A 48 -5.08 2.98 24.60
CA GLU A 48 -5.62 3.48 25.85
C GLU A 48 -5.27 4.95 26.00
N GLY A 49 -6.25 5.77 26.38
CA GLY A 49 -6.04 7.18 26.63
C GLY A 49 -7.06 7.72 27.64
N PRO A 50 -7.07 9.04 27.89
CA PRO A 50 -7.92 9.65 28.91
C PRO A 50 -9.42 9.48 28.65
N ARG A 51 -9.80 9.20 27.39
CA ARG A 51 -11.18 8.99 26.95
C ARG A 51 -11.61 7.51 26.96
N GLY A 52 -10.75 6.61 27.42
CA GLY A 52 -10.99 5.18 27.48
C GLY A 52 -10.12 4.38 26.52
N LYS A 53 -10.62 3.20 26.14
CA LYS A 53 -9.86 2.17 25.44
C LYS A 53 -10.50 1.85 24.09
N LEU A 54 -9.68 1.79 23.05
CA LEU A 54 -10.06 1.35 21.71
C LEU A 54 -9.25 0.12 21.34
N THR A 55 -9.92 -0.92 20.84
CA THR A 55 -9.26 -2.11 20.32
C THR A 55 -9.74 -2.37 18.90
N ARG A 56 -8.80 -2.53 17.97
CA ARG A 56 -9.11 -2.83 16.57
C ARG A 56 -8.23 -3.94 16.02
N ASN A 57 -8.87 -4.87 15.31
CA ASN A 57 -8.22 -6.00 14.69
C ASN A 57 -7.97 -5.73 13.19
N PHE A 58 -6.70 -5.73 12.79
CA PHE A 58 -6.24 -5.51 11.41
C PHE A 58 -5.76 -6.79 10.72
N LYS A 59 -6.05 -7.99 11.25
CA LYS A 59 -5.66 -9.28 10.64
C LYS A 59 -6.15 -9.48 9.20
N HIS A 60 -7.20 -8.76 8.81
CA HIS A 60 -7.75 -8.79 7.46
C HIS A 60 -6.92 -7.99 6.44
N LEU A 61 -5.96 -7.18 6.89
CA LEU A 61 -5.06 -6.40 6.04
C LEU A 61 -3.64 -6.99 6.09
N ASN A 62 -2.97 -7.01 4.94
CA ASN A 62 -1.56 -7.41 4.87
C ASN A 62 -0.64 -6.22 5.21
N LEU A 63 -0.77 -5.74 6.44
CA LEU A 63 0.07 -4.67 7.00
C LEU A 63 0.92 -5.24 8.14
N ASP A 64 2.01 -4.56 8.43
CA ASP A 64 2.84 -4.81 9.60
C ASP A 64 2.92 -3.54 10.45
N PHE A 65 3.02 -3.73 11.75
CA PHE A 65 3.05 -2.64 12.73
C PHE A 65 4.32 -2.76 13.55
N GLN A 66 5.06 -1.67 13.65
CA GLN A 66 6.26 -1.59 14.47
C GLN A 66 6.11 -0.44 15.46
N LEU A 67 6.31 -0.75 16.74
CA LEU A 67 6.38 0.26 17.78
C LEU A 67 7.84 0.73 17.85
N LEU A 68 8.11 1.93 17.34
CA LEU A 68 9.45 2.53 17.29
C LEU A 68 9.65 3.37 18.55
N GLU A 69 10.69 3.05 19.33
CA GLU A 69 11.20 3.66 20.56
C GLU A 69 10.22 4.40 21.51
N GLY A 70 10.14 3.92 22.75
CA GLY A 70 9.37 4.59 23.84
C GLY A 70 8.06 3.90 24.21
N GLY A 71 7.89 2.62 23.85
CA GLY A 71 6.76 1.81 24.32
C GLY A 71 6.73 1.74 25.86
N ARG A 72 5.78 2.45 26.47
CA ARG A 72 5.23 2.05 27.77
C ARG A 72 4.06 1.12 27.52
#